data_AF-A0A2N1HN11-F1
#
_entry.id   AF-A0A2N1HN11-F1
#
_cell.length_a   1.000
_cell.length_b   1.000
_cell.length_c   1.000
_cell.angle_alpha   90.00
_cell.angle_beta   90.00
_cell.angle_gamma   90.00
#
_symmetry.space_group_name_H-M   'P 1'
#
loop_
_entity.id
_entity.type
_entity.pdbx_description
1 polymer ?
#
loop_
_entity_poly.entity_id
_entity_poly.type
_entity_poly.pdbx_seq_one_letter_code
_entity_poly.pdbx_strand_id
1 'polypeptide(L)'
;MEKQCVDYFNKWQVMAKGKSADAMSMLAELYYQGHGTKKSLEKSIQYFRKASIYQSAYAQYRVGIFYLMEEDFIDTDKGIKYLRKAAKNGNVESAFLLGAIFGTGELGIKDVGESDKWLVKALEDKHLLAQKYAAYLYKTGQVDKEHYIKVNKVISKLSVQTIKDEEFTERLSKPSTEIQWLNLPNSTANRMKNDSLENVFNYTSFDIKKVIAEDDIVIESSKIKCGKIFTCYQVNKNNFRDSATSPFTAL
;
A
#
# COMPACT_ATOMS: atom_id res chain seq x y z
N MET A 1 -4.76 -11.64 -29.87
CA MET A 1 -4.01 -10.64 -29.08
C MET A 1 -3.61 -9.52 -30.02
N GLU A 2 -3.89 -8.26 -29.69
CA GLU A 2 -3.61 -7.13 -30.59
C GLU A 2 -2.10 -6.93 -30.79
N LYS A 3 -1.65 -6.71 -32.04
CA LYS A 3 -0.22 -6.58 -32.39
C LYS A 3 0.50 -5.50 -31.56
N GLN A 4 -0.15 -4.37 -31.33
CA GLN A 4 0.40 -3.26 -30.54
C GLN A 4 0.73 -3.65 -29.10
N CYS A 5 -0.09 -4.50 -28.47
CA CYS A 5 0.17 -4.96 -27.11
C CYS A 5 1.33 -5.98 -27.07
N VAL A 6 1.47 -6.81 -28.10
CA VAL A 6 2.62 -7.72 -28.24
C VAL A 6 3.91 -6.90 -28.42
N ASP A 7 3.89 -5.86 -29.25
CA ASP A 7 5.05 -4.98 -29.47
C ASP A 7 5.42 -4.22 -28.19
N TYR A 8 4.43 -3.71 -27.45
CA TYR A 8 4.63 -3.07 -26.16
C TYR A 8 5.29 -4.01 -25.15
N PHE A 9 4.75 -5.24 -25.03
CA PHE A 9 5.32 -6.27 -24.18
C PHE A 9 6.78 -6.60 -24.57
N ASN A 10 7.06 -6.79 -25.86
CA ASN A 10 8.42 -7.06 -26.36
C ASN A 10 9.39 -5.91 -26.02
N LYS A 11 8.94 -4.65 -26.07
CA LYS A 11 9.76 -3.49 -25.68
C LYS A 11 10.18 -3.58 -24.21
N TRP A 12 9.25 -3.90 -23.30
CA TRP A 12 9.56 -4.07 -21.88
C TRP A 12 10.43 -5.30 -21.60
N GLN A 13 10.31 -6.37 -22.39
CA GLN A 13 11.25 -7.50 -22.30
C GLN A 13 12.69 -7.09 -22.60
N VAL A 14 12.90 -6.21 -23.59
CA VAL A 14 14.24 -5.69 -23.89
C VAL A 14 14.72 -4.77 -22.76
N MET A 15 13.89 -3.82 -22.32
CA MET A 15 14.26 -2.87 -21.26
C MET A 15 14.57 -3.57 -19.92
N ALA A 16 13.83 -4.63 -19.58
CA ALA A 16 14.07 -5.41 -18.36
C ALA A 16 15.44 -6.11 -18.34
N LYS A 17 16.09 -6.34 -19.49
CA LYS A 17 17.46 -6.87 -19.54
C LYS A 17 18.50 -5.86 -19.05
N GLY A 18 18.19 -4.56 -19.14
CA GLY A 18 19.07 -3.46 -18.75
C GLY A 18 19.21 -3.22 -17.25
N LYS A 19 18.86 -4.19 -16.39
CA LYS A 19 18.94 -4.09 -14.91
C LYS A 19 18.12 -2.95 -14.28
N SER A 20 17.15 -2.39 -15.01
CA SER A 20 16.21 -1.41 -14.46
C SER A 20 15.13 -2.10 -13.63
N ALA A 21 15.01 -1.73 -12.36
CA ALA A 21 14.00 -2.25 -11.45
C ALA A 21 12.57 -1.91 -11.92
N ASP A 22 12.38 -0.71 -12.48
CA ASP A 22 11.08 -0.25 -12.98
C ASP A 22 10.68 -1.03 -14.23
N ALA A 23 11.63 -1.29 -15.14
CA ALA A 23 11.35 -2.10 -16.32
C ALA A 23 11.02 -3.56 -15.99
N MET A 24 11.74 -4.15 -15.03
CA MET A 24 11.41 -5.48 -14.52
C MET A 24 10.05 -5.50 -13.83
N SER A 25 9.71 -4.48 -13.05
CA SER A 25 8.42 -4.36 -12.34
C SER A 25 7.26 -4.21 -13.32
N MET A 26 7.43 -3.38 -14.37
CA MET A 26 6.43 -3.22 -15.42
C MET A 26 6.22 -4.54 -16.17
N LEU A 27 7.30 -5.22 -16.56
CA LEU A 27 7.20 -6.51 -17.24
C LEU A 27 6.50 -7.57 -16.36
N ALA A 28 6.76 -7.55 -15.05
CA ALA A 28 6.07 -8.42 -14.11
C ALA A 28 4.55 -8.15 -14.10
N GLU A 29 4.14 -6.87 -14.12
CA GLU A 29 2.73 -6.50 -14.19
C GLU A 29 2.07 -6.98 -15.49
N LEU A 30 2.77 -6.88 -16.62
CA LEU A 30 2.27 -7.39 -17.90
C LEU A 30 2.05 -8.91 -17.87
N TYR A 31 2.94 -9.66 -17.20
CA TYR A 31 2.72 -11.09 -16.97
C TYR A 31 1.56 -11.36 -16.01
N TYR A 32 1.39 -10.57 -14.95
CA TYR A 32 0.29 -10.72 -14.00
C TYR A 32 -1.08 -10.48 -14.65
N GLN A 33 -1.17 -9.49 -15.54
CA GLN A 33 -2.40 -9.09 -16.21
C GLN A 33 -2.63 -9.82 -17.55
N GLY A 34 -1.59 -10.45 -18.12
CA GLY A 34 -1.67 -11.07 -19.45
C GLY A 34 -1.73 -10.05 -20.59
N HIS A 35 -1.00 -8.94 -20.47
CA HIS A 35 -0.98 -7.86 -21.47
C HIS A 35 0.14 -8.07 -22.48
N GLY A 36 -0.22 -8.29 -23.74
CA GLY A 36 0.75 -8.62 -24.80
C GLY A 36 1.38 -10.01 -24.67
N THR A 37 0.92 -10.82 -23.70
CA THR A 37 1.34 -12.20 -23.44
C THR A 37 0.22 -12.98 -22.76
N LYS A 38 0.35 -14.31 -22.61
CA LYS A 38 -0.50 -15.08 -21.70
C LYS A 38 -0.19 -14.68 -20.25
N LYS A 39 -1.24 -14.60 -19.40
CA LYS A 39 -1.11 -14.39 -17.95
C LYS A 39 -0.22 -15.49 -17.34
N SER A 40 0.69 -15.10 -16.45
CA SER A 40 1.58 -16.00 -15.73
C SER A 40 2.02 -15.35 -14.42
N LEU A 41 1.41 -15.80 -13.32
CA LEU A 41 1.76 -15.33 -11.98
C LEU A 41 3.20 -15.71 -11.60
N GLU A 42 3.63 -16.93 -11.95
CA GLU A 42 5.01 -17.38 -11.73
C GLU A 42 6.04 -16.44 -12.37
N LYS A 43 5.84 -16.05 -13.64
CA LYS A 43 6.75 -15.10 -14.32
C LYS A 43 6.66 -13.71 -13.70
N SER A 44 5.47 -13.26 -13.30
CA SER A 44 5.31 -12.01 -12.57
C SER A 44 6.14 -11.99 -11.29
N ILE A 45 5.98 -13.00 -10.42
CA ILE A 45 6.75 -13.15 -9.18
C ILE A 45 8.24 -13.19 -9.48
N GLN A 46 8.67 -13.92 -10.52
CA GLN A 46 10.07 -13.99 -10.91
C GLN A 46 10.65 -12.61 -11.26
N TYR A 47 9.95 -11.80 -12.05
CA TYR A 47 10.43 -10.48 -12.46
C TYR A 47 10.36 -9.46 -11.32
N PHE A 48 9.32 -9.46 -10.49
CA PHE A 48 9.31 -8.61 -9.30
C PHE A 48 10.41 -9.01 -8.31
N ARG A 49 10.70 -10.31 -8.13
CA ARG A 49 11.85 -10.75 -7.32
C ARG A 49 13.16 -10.21 -7.89
N LYS A 50 13.36 -10.24 -9.20
CA LYS A 50 14.55 -9.63 -9.84
C LYS A 50 14.61 -8.12 -9.60
N ALA A 51 13.51 -7.41 -9.77
CA ALA A 51 13.42 -5.97 -9.48
C ALA A 51 13.73 -5.65 -8.00
N SER A 52 13.28 -6.51 -7.08
CA SER A 52 13.46 -6.34 -5.64
C SER A 52 14.93 -6.35 -5.18
N ILE A 53 15.83 -6.98 -5.96
CA ILE A 53 17.27 -7.01 -5.71
C ILE A 53 17.87 -5.60 -5.82
N TYR A 54 17.30 -4.76 -6.70
CA TYR A 54 17.67 -3.34 -6.86
C TYR A 54 16.91 -2.42 -5.90
N GLN A 55 16.48 -2.96 -4.75
CA GLN A 55 15.87 -2.22 -3.65
C GLN A 55 14.55 -1.51 -4.00
N SER A 56 13.91 -1.83 -5.14
CA SER A 56 12.59 -1.30 -5.49
C SER A 56 11.55 -1.68 -4.43
N ALA A 57 11.09 -0.69 -3.68
CA ALA A 57 10.12 -0.86 -2.61
C ALA A 57 8.77 -1.37 -3.17
N TYR A 58 8.39 -0.91 -4.36
CA TYR A 58 7.21 -1.40 -5.07
C TYR A 58 7.32 -2.88 -5.43
N ALA A 59 8.45 -3.31 -6.00
CA ALA A 59 8.65 -4.72 -6.34
C ALA A 59 8.67 -5.62 -5.09
N GLN A 60 9.33 -5.17 -4.03
CA GLN A 60 9.33 -5.88 -2.74
C GLN A 60 7.92 -6.00 -2.18
N TYR A 61 7.14 -4.92 -2.20
CA TYR A 61 5.73 -4.93 -1.80
C TYR A 61 4.92 -5.96 -2.59
N ARG A 62 4.99 -5.94 -3.93
CA ARG A 62 4.23 -6.84 -4.80
C ARG A 62 4.56 -8.32 -4.56
N VAL A 63 5.85 -8.65 -4.40
CA VAL A 63 6.26 -10.02 -4.04
C VAL A 63 5.73 -10.40 -2.65
N GLY A 64 5.77 -9.47 -1.69
CA GLY A 64 5.22 -9.67 -0.36
C GLY A 64 3.75 -10.05 -0.41
N ILE A 65 2.94 -9.29 -1.15
CA ILE A 65 1.51 -9.56 -1.35
C ILE A 65 1.25 -10.91 -2.00
N PHE A 66 1.98 -11.25 -3.08
CA PHE A 66 1.78 -12.54 -3.74
C PHE A 66 2.05 -13.73 -2.81
N TYR A 67 3.08 -13.65 -1.97
CA TYR A 67 3.35 -14.67 -0.96
C TYR A 67 2.30 -14.74 0.17
N LEU A 68 1.44 -13.74 0.32
CA LEU A 68 0.42 -13.70 1.38
C LEU A 68 -0.98 -14.03 0.89
N MET A 69 -1.28 -13.84 -0.40
CA MET A 69 -2.64 -13.88 -0.93
C MET A 69 -2.85 -14.86 -2.09
N GLU A 70 -1.81 -15.24 -2.82
CA GLU A 70 -1.97 -16.12 -3.99
C GLU A 70 -1.85 -17.58 -3.55
N GLU A 71 -2.97 -18.32 -3.58
CA GLU A 71 -3.12 -19.68 -3.01
C GLU A 71 -1.94 -20.62 -3.32
N ASP A 72 -1.55 -20.71 -4.60
CA ASP A 72 -0.45 -21.58 -5.07
C ASP A 72 0.94 -21.13 -4.62
N PHE A 73 1.06 -19.93 -4.07
CA PHE A 73 2.33 -19.29 -3.71
C PHE A 73 2.38 -18.83 -2.25
N ILE A 74 1.42 -19.21 -1.40
CA ILE A 74 1.40 -18.79 0.00
C ILE A 74 2.69 -19.22 0.73
N ASP A 75 3.38 -18.25 1.31
CA ASP A 75 4.52 -18.40 2.20
C ASP A 75 4.60 -17.16 3.11
N THR A 76 3.96 -17.25 4.27
CA THR A 76 3.79 -16.12 5.20
C THR A 76 5.12 -15.49 5.60
N ASP A 77 6.15 -16.30 5.87
CA ASP A 77 7.46 -15.82 6.30
C ASP A 77 8.16 -15.05 5.18
N LYS A 78 8.11 -15.55 3.94
CA LYS A 78 8.62 -14.80 2.78
C LYS A 78 7.82 -13.52 2.57
N GLY A 79 6.50 -13.57 2.65
CA GLY A 79 5.61 -12.43 2.52
C GLY A 79 5.98 -11.30 3.47
N ILE A 80 6.01 -11.60 4.77
CA ILE A 80 6.42 -10.67 5.83
C ILE A 80 7.85 -10.16 5.59
N LYS A 81 8.80 -11.02 5.22
CA LYS A 81 10.18 -10.61 4.94
C LYS A 81 10.27 -9.59 3.80
N TYR A 82 9.48 -9.75 2.74
CA TYR A 82 9.43 -8.82 1.63
C TYR A 82 8.73 -7.50 2.01
N LEU A 83 7.61 -7.55 2.73
CA LEU A 83 6.95 -6.35 3.24
C LEU A 83 7.88 -5.56 4.18
N ARG A 84 8.63 -6.23 5.05
CA ARG A 84 9.62 -5.57 5.93
C ARG A 84 10.70 -4.83 5.14
N LYS A 85 11.15 -5.39 4.02
CA LYS A 85 12.11 -4.72 3.12
C LYS A 85 11.46 -3.52 2.44
N ALA A 86 10.27 -3.70 1.89
CA ALA A 86 9.53 -2.65 1.20
C ALA A 86 9.27 -1.45 2.13
N ALA A 87 8.82 -1.71 3.36
CA ALA A 87 8.59 -0.69 4.37
C ALA A 87 9.88 0.06 4.74
N LYS A 88 11.00 -0.66 4.92
CA LYS A 88 12.32 -0.03 5.15
C LYS A 88 12.78 0.85 3.98
N ASN A 89 12.39 0.48 2.76
CA ASN A 89 12.69 1.22 1.54
C ASN A 89 11.63 2.28 1.20
N GLY A 90 10.78 2.67 2.15
CA GLY A 90 9.84 3.78 2.02
C GLY A 90 8.46 3.42 1.47
N ASN A 91 8.13 2.13 1.29
CA ASN A 91 6.75 1.74 0.98
C ASN A 91 5.88 1.82 2.24
N VAL A 92 5.18 2.93 2.38
CA VAL A 92 4.26 3.23 3.50
C VAL A 92 3.19 2.15 3.66
N GLU A 93 2.70 1.64 2.54
CA GLU A 93 1.67 0.60 2.54
C GLU A 93 2.14 -0.69 3.22
N SER A 94 3.36 -1.13 2.93
CA SER A 94 3.94 -2.29 3.58
C SER A 94 4.10 -2.08 5.09
N ALA A 95 4.39 -0.86 5.55
CA ALA A 95 4.44 -0.56 6.97
C ALA A 95 3.04 -0.70 7.60
N PHE A 96 2.00 -0.16 6.95
CA PHE A 96 0.63 -0.32 7.41
C PHE A 96 0.22 -1.80 7.50
N LEU A 97 0.46 -2.58 6.44
CA LEU A 97 0.11 -3.99 6.38
C LEU A 97 0.84 -4.84 7.41
N LEU A 98 2.13 -4.57 7.67
CA LEU A 98 2.85 -5.23 8.77
C LEU A 98 2.22 -4.89 10.13
N GLY A 99 1.85 -3.63 10.33
CA GLY A 99 1.10 -3.18 11.50
C GLY A 99 -0.19 -3.97 11.69
N ALA A 100 -0.93 -4.17 10.60
CA ALA A 100 -2.17 -4.95 10.58
C ALA A 100 -1.95 -6.43 10.91
N ILE A 101 -1.06 -7.10 10.17
CA ILE A 101 -0.75 -8.53 10.31
C ILE A 101 -0.38 -8.85 11.76
N PHE A 102 0.55 -8.09 12.36
CA PHE A 102 0.99 -8.35 13.73
C PHE A 102 -0.02 -7.94 14.79
N GLY A 103 -0.88 -6.96 14.49
CA GLY A 103 -1.89 -6.46 15.42
C GLY A 103 -3.05 -7.43 15.59
N THR A 104 -3.54 -8.00 14.48
CA THR A 104 -4.67 -8.94 14.52
C THR A 104 -4.23 -10.37 14.80
N GLY A 105 -3.08 -10.77 14.28
CA GLY A 105 -2.63 -12.16 14.35
C GLY A 105 -3.37 -13.11 13.41
N GLU A 106 -4.11 -12.60 12.42
CA GLU A 106 -4.91 -13.42 11.49
C GLU A 106 -4.09 -14.42 10.66
N LEU A 107 -2.80 -14.15 10.45
CA LEU A 107 -1.87 -15.10 9.81
C LEU A 107 -1.21 -16.08 10.81
N GLY A 108 -1.77 -16.22 12.00
CA GLY A 108 -1.19 -17.01 13.09
C GLY A 108 0.04 -16.37 13.76
N ILE A 109 0.33 -15.11 13.44
CA ILE A 109 1.51 -14.38 13.95
C ILE A 109 1.06 -13.06 14.57
N LYS A 110 0.95 -13.04 15.90
CA LYS A 110 0.62 -11.85 16.68
C LYS A 110 1.84 -11.33 17.42
N ASP A 111 2.15 -10.05 17.25
CA ASP A 111 3.22 -9.35 17.97
C ASP A 111 2.86 -7.87 18.11
N VAL A 112 2.32 -7.50 19.27
CA VAL A 112 1.83 -6.13 19.48
C VAL A 112 2.97 -5.11 19.44
N GLY A 113 4.20 -5.49 19.82
CA GLY A 113 5.37 -4.60 19.77
C GLY A 113 5.82 -4.31 18.34
N GLU A 114 5.78 -5.32 17.47
CA GLU A 114 6.01 -5.13 16.03
C GLU A 114 4.86 -4.36 15.38
N SER A 115 3.61 -4.60 15.79
CA SER A 115 2.46 -3.84 15.32
C SER A 115 2.57 -2.34 15.67
N ASP A 116 2.87 -2.01 16.94
CA ASP A 116 3.10 -0.64 17.42
C ASP A 116 4.22 0.05 16.61
N LYS A 117 5.33 -0.65 16.37
CA LYS A 117 6.45 -0.16 15.56
C LYS A 117 6.08 0.14 14.11
N TRP A 118 5.36 -0.75 13.43
CA TRP A 118 5.06 -0.57 12.01
C TRP A 118 3.92 0.42 11.77
N LEU A 119 2.92 0.48 12.65
CA LEU A 119 1.88 1.51 12.59
C LEU A 119 2.44 2.91 12.86
N VAL A 120 3.39 3.06 13.78
CA VAL A 120 4.12 4.33 13.96
C VAL A 120 4.75 4.79 12.66
N LYS A 121 5.46 3.88 11.97
CA LYS A 121 6.08 4.22 10.70
C LYS A 121 5.03 4.66 9.66
N ALA A 122 3.92 3.92 9.55
CA ALA A 122 2.84 4.30 8.65
C ALA A 122 2.23 5.68 9.00
N LEU A 123 2.05 5.98 10.29
CA LEU A 123 1.54 7.28 10.76
C LEU A 123 2.51 8.43 10.48
N GLU A 124 3.80 8.24 10.74
CA GLU A 124 4.85 9.22 10.46
C GLU A 124 4.95 9.52 8.95
N ASP A 125 4.77 8.49 8.12
CA ASP A 125 4.69 8.60 6.66
C ASP A 125 3.28 9.00 6.15
N LYS A 126 2.40 9.50 7.05
CA LYS A 126 1.06 10.05 6.77
C LYS A 126 0.07 9.09 6.10
N HIS A 127 0.15 7.81 6.43
CA HIS A 127 -0.82 6.82 5.95
C HIS A 127 -2.24 7.11 6.46
N LEU A 128 -3.17 7.35 5.53
CA LEU A 128 -4.54 7.83 5.82
C LEU A 128 -5.36 6.88 6.71
N LEU A 129 -5.04 5.58 6.68
CA LEU A 129 -5.81 4.55 7.39
C LEU A 129 -5.14 4.07 8.68
N ALA A 130 -3.86 4.38 8.91
CA ALA A 130 -3.13 3.83 10.04
C ALA A 130 -3.73 4.26 11.39
N GLN A 131 -4.18 5.51 11.50
CA GLN A 131 -4.81 6.03 12.72
C GLN A 131 -6.16 5.35 13.00
N LYS A 132 -7.00 5.20 11.97
CA LYS A 132 -8.31 4.53 12.08
C LYS A 132 -8.14 3.08 12.49
N TYR A 133 -7.16 2.40 11.92
CA TYR A 133 -6.87 1.00 12.22
C TYR A 133 -6.31 0.80 13.63
N ALA A 134 -5.42 1.66 14.09
CA ALA A 134 -4.95 1.63 15.47
C ALA A 134 -6.10 1.81 16.48
N ALA A 135 -7.04 2.71 16.19
CA ALA A 135 -8.25 2.89 17.00
C ALA A 135 -9.14 1.64 16.99
N TYR A 136 -9.27 0.96 15.85
CA TYR A 136 -9.99 -0.32 15.74
C TYR A 136 -9.37 -1.40 16.63
N LEU A 137 -8.05 -1.60 16.55
CA LEU A 137 -7.36 -2.62 17.36
C LEU A 137 -7.54 -2.35 18.86
N TYR A 138 -7.47 -1.08 19.27
CA TYR A 138 -7.69 -0.68 20.67
C TYR A 138 -9.14 -0.94 21.11
N LYS A 139 -10.14 -0.47 20.33
CA LYS A 139 -11.57 -0.61 20.68
C LYS A 139 -12.05 -2.06 20.71
N THR A 140 -11.45 -2.92 19.89
CA THR A 140 -11.78 -4.35 19.87
C THR A 140 -11.03 -5.16 20.94
N GLY A 141 -10.16 -4.53 21.72
CA GLY A 141 -9.36 -5.20 22.75
C GLY A 141 -8.24 -6.09 22.18
N GLN A 142 -7.91 -5.95 20.90
CA GLN A 142 -6.79 -6.68 20.29
C GLN A 142 -5.44 -6.19 20.81
N VAL A 143 -5.39 -4.93 21.22
CA VAL A 143 -4.26 -4.24 21.87
C VAL A 143 -4.80 -3.34 22.98
N ASP A 144 -3.95 -3.01 23.96
CA ASP A 144 -4.28 -2.08 25.04
C ASP A 144 -3.34 -0.85 25.04
N LYS A 145 -3.59 0.08 25.99
CA LYS A 145 -2.81 1.32 26.14
C LYS A 145 -1.35 1.07 26.53
N GLU A 146 -1.07 0.00 27.26
CA GLU A 146 0.27 -0.33 27.74
C GLU A 146 1.15 -0.88 26.61
N HIS A 147 0.55 -1.48 25.59
CA HIS A 147 1.28 -2.03 24.45
C HIS A 147 1.43 -1.05 23.27
N TYR A 148 0.52 -0.09 23.07
CA TYR A 148 0.54 0.89 21.96
C TYR A 148 1.17 2.24 22.32
N ILE A 149 2.24 2.22 23.11
CA ILE A 149 2.90 3.42 23.64
C ILE A 149 3.35 4.36 22.52
N LYS A 150 3.98 3.83 21.45
CA LYS A 150 4.55 4.70 20.41
C LYS A 150 3.47 5.24 19.49
N VAL A 151 2.51 4.42 19.09
CA VAL A 151 1.32 4.86 18.32
C VAL A 151 0.60 5.99 19.06
N ASN A 152 0.35 5.83 20.36
CA ASN A 152 -0.29 6.86 21.19
C ASN A 152 0.51 8.17 21.20
N LYS A 153 1.83 8.07 21.31
CA LYS A 153 2.72 9.24 21.28
C LYS A 153 2.68 9.96 19.93
N VAL A 154 2.60 9.26 18.81
CA VAL A 154 2.52 9.88 17.47
C VAL A 154 1.16 10.53 17.26
N ILE A 155 0.07 9.82 17.57
CA ILE A 155 -1.29 10.34 17.38
C ILE A 155 -1.53 11.60 18.22
N SER A 156 -1.10 11.62 19.48
CA SER A 156 -1.23 12.80 20.35
C SER A 156 -0.46 14.02 19.83
N LYS A 157 0.69 13.82 19.19
CA LYS A 157 1.42 14.91 18.52
C LYS A 157 0.68 15.41 17.28
N LEU A 158 0.16 14.50 16.46
CA LEU A 158 -0.60 14.84 15.25
C LEU A 158 -1.85 15.66 15.61
N SER A 159 -2.62 15.24 16.62
CA SER A 159 -3.81 15.98 17.07
C SER A 159 -3.48 17.38 17.58
N VAL A 160 -2.39 17.54 18.34
CA VAL A 160 -1.94 18.86 18.83
C VAL A 160 -1.52 19.76 17.66
N GLN A 161 -0.88 19.21 16.63
CA GLN A 161 -0.50 19.98 15.45
C GLN A 161 -1.73 20.46 14.67
N THR A 162 -2.70 19.56 14.42
CA THR A 162 -3.97 19.92 13.77
C THR A 162 -4.70 21.06 14.50
N ILE A 163 -4.78 21.00 15.83
CA ILE A 163 -5.42 22.05 16.65
C ILE A 163 -4.70 23.41 16.50
N LYS A 164 -3.36 23.41 16.38
CA LYS A 164 -2.59 24.65 16.20
C LYS A 164 -2.75 25.24 14.80
N ASP A 165 -2.90 24.39 13.80
CA ASP A 165 -3.08 24.81 12.41
C ASP A 165 -4.50 25.37 12.15
N GLU A 166 -5.48 25.05 13.01
CA GLU A 166 -6.91 25.41 12.87
C GLU A 166 -7.37 26.64 13.70
N GLU A 167 -6.47 27.52 14.15
CA GLU A 167 -6.77 28.57 15.15
C GLU A 167 -8.14 29.31 15.01
N PHE A 168 -9.12 28.87 15.79
CA PHE A 168 -10.03 29.72 16.58
C PHE A 168 -10.29 29.04 17.93
N THR A 169 -9.74 29.64 18.98
CA THR A 169 -9.93 29.26 20.39
C THR A 169 -11.25 29.77 20.93
N GLU A 170 -12.15 28.87 21.36
CA GLU A 170 -12.82 29.05 22.65
C GLU A 170 -13.36 27.74 23.22
N ARG A 171 -13.16 27.59 24.54
CA ARG A 171 -13.56 26.49 25.45
C ARG A 171 -12.63 25.28 25.54
N LEU A 172 -11.53 25.51 26.24
CA LEU A 172 -10.93 24.50 27.11
C LEU A 172 -11.94 24.10 28.20
N SER A 173 -12.38 22.83 28.19
CA SER A 173 -12.86 22.17 29.41
C SER A 173 -12.52 20.68 29.41
N LYS A 174 -11.22 20.40 29.62
CA LYS A 174 -10.63 19.33 30.45
C LYS A 174 -9.24 18.98 29.88
N PRO A 175 -8.22 18.82 30.73
CA PRO A 175 -6.93 18.30 30.29
C PRO A 175 -7.15 16.83 29.91
N SER A 176 -7.23 16.52 28.61
CA SER A 176 -7.50 15.15 28.17
C SER A 176 -6.24 14.30 28.33
N THR A 177 -6.06 13.73 29.52
CA THR A 177 -5.24 12.53 29.75
C THR A 177 -5.82 11.30 29.06
N GLU A 178 -6.98 11.43 28.42
CA GLU A 178 -7.55 10.47 27.49
C GLU A 178 -7.02 10.72 26.08
N ILE A 179 -6.21 9.78 25.58
CA ILE A 179 -5.81 9.71 24.17
C ILE A 179 -7.07 9.82 23.32
N GLN A 180 -7.16 10.88 22.51
CA GLN A 180 -8.18 11.04 21.49
C GLN A 180 -7.90 10.04 20.36
N TRP A 181 -8.15 8.75 20.64
CA TRP A 181 -8.49 7.83 19.58
C TRP A 181 -9.64 8.49 18.82
N LEU A 182 -9.50 8.69 17.50
CA LEU A 182 -10.61 9.10 16.65
C LEU A 182 -11.84 8.32 17.13
N ASN A 183 -12.92 9.02 17.45
CA ASN A 183 -14.16 8.40 17.91
C ASN A 183 -14.71 7.52 16.79
N LEU A 184 -14.17 6.31 16.66
CA LEU A 184 -14.51 5.35 15.61
C LEU A 184 -15.88 4.78 15.98
N PRO A 185 -16.93 5.01 15.20
CA PRO A 185 -18.26 4.50 15.54
C PRO A 185 -18.23 2.98 15.75
N ASN A 186 -19.00 2.46 16.70
CA ASN A 186 -19.07 1.02 16.97
C ASN A 186 -19.48 0.22 15.72
N SER A 187 -20.27 0.81 14.83
CA SER A 187 -20.63 0.23 13.53
C SER A 187 -19.42 0.03 12.60
N THR A 188 -18.50 0.99 12.57
CA THR A 188 -17.24 0.87 11.81
C THR A 188 -16.31 -0.16 12.44
N ALA A 189 -16.18 -0.16 13.77
CA ALA A 189 -15.37 -1.15 14.48
C ALA A 189 -15.90 -2.59 14.30
N ASN A 190 -17.21 -2.78 14.34
CA ASN A 190 -17.84 -4.09 14.11
C ASN A 190 -17.71 -4.57 12.67
N ARG A 191 -17.68 -3.66 11.70
CA ARG A 191 -17.42 -3.99 10.29
C ARG A 191 -15.99 -4.50 10.12
N MET A 192 -15.02 -3.74 10.63
CA MET A 192 -13.59 -4.09 10.61
C MET A 192 -13.29 -5.39 11.37
N LYS A 193 -14.09 -5.72 12.39
CA LYS A 193 -14.00 -7.00 13.11
C LYS A 193 -14.36 -8.21 12.26
N ASN A 194 -15.23 -8.03 11.26
CA ASN A 194 -15.67 -9.09 10.36
C ASN A 194 -14.89 -9.07 9.03
N ASP A 195 -13.96 -8.13 8.87
CA ASP A 195 -13.14 -8.01 7.67
C ASP A 195 -11.97 -8.97 7.77
N SER A 196 -11.82 -9.86 6.77
CA SER A 196 -10.63 -10.68 6.62
C SER A 196 -9.42 -9.82 6.28
N LEU A 197 -8.21 -10.32 6.53
CA LEU A 197 -6.97 -9.70 6.09
C LEU A 197 -7.00 -9.34 4.59
N GLU A 198 -7.71 -10.12 3.77
CA GLU A 198 -7.98 -9.83 2.36
C GLU A 198 -8.71 -8.48 2.16
N ASN A 199 -9.66 -8.12 3.03
CA ASN A 199 -10.33 -6.82 3.02
C ASN A 199 -9.44 -5.68 3.53
N VAL A 200 -8.45 -5.98 4.37
CA VAL A 200 -7.41 -5.01 4.76
C VAL A 200 -6.44 -4.78 3.59
N PHE A 201 -6.00 -5.83 2.91
CA PHE A 201 -5.18 -5.74 1.69
C PHE A 201 -5.88 -5.05 0.52
N ASN A 202 -7.21 -5.19 0.42
CA ASN A 202 -8.02 -4.58 -0.64
C ASN A 202 -8.65 -3.23 -0.25
N TYR A 203 -8.42 -2.75 0.98
CA TYR A 203 -9.01 -1.54 1.59
C TYR A 203 -10.54 -1.44 1.59
N THR A 204 -11.25 -2.54 1.30
CA THR A 204 -12.72 -2.60 1.27
C THR A 204 -13.35 -2.37 2.66
N SER A 205 -12.56 -2.60 3.71
CA SER A 205 -12.90 -2.50 5.12
C SER A 205 -13.11 -1.07 5.65
N PHE A 206 -12.70 -0.03 4.91
CA PHE A 206 -12.65 1.36 5.42
C PHE A 206 -13.65 2.35 4.80
N ASP A 207 -14.62 1.89 3.99
CA ASP A 207 -15.50 2.74 3.16
C ASP A 207 -14.73 3.68 2.19
N ILE A 208 -13.42 3.48 2.07
CA ILE A 208 -12.61 4.06 1.01
C ILE A 208 -12.67 3.05 -0.13
N LYS A 209 -13.60 3.27 -1.08
CA LYS A 209 -13.34 2.78 -2.45
C LYS A 209 -11.93 3.22 -2.75
N LYS A 210 -11.03 2.27 -3.09
CA LYS A 210 -9.69 2.53 -3.62
C LYS A 210 -9.69 3.91 -4.24
N VAL A 211 -8.95 4.87 -3.68
CA VAL A 211 -8.70 6.13 -4.39
C VAL A 211 -7.90 5.69 -5.60
N ILE A 212 -8.66 5.36 -6.65
CA ILE A 212 -8.16 5.39 -7.99
C ILE A 212 -7.76 6.85 -8.15
N ALA A 213 -6.53 7.09 -8.59
CA ALA A 213 -6.05 8.42 -8.93
C ALA A 213 -7.17 9.18 -9.67
N GLU A 214 -7.29 10.49 -9.42
CA GLU A 214 -8.43 11.40 -9.72
C GLU A 214 -9.04 11.39 -11.15
N ASP A 215 -8.80 10.40 -11.98
CA ASP A 215 -9.38 10.21 -13.31
C ASP A 215 -10.69 9.37 -13.32
N ASP A 216 -11.16 8.81 -12.20
CA ASP A 216 -12.28 7.84 -12.21
C ASP A 216 -13.64 8.32 -11.65
N ILE A 217 -13.82 9.62 -11.37
CA ILE A 217 -15.14 10.16 -10.96
C ILE A 217 -15.95 10.59 -12.19
N VAL A 218 -16.35 9.64 -13.07
CA VAL A 218 -17.66 9.61 -13.78
C VAL A 218 -17.85 8.22 -14.38
N ILE A 219 -18.27 7.20 -13.60
CA ILE A 219 -18.82 5.97 -14.20
C ILE A 219 -20.02 5.48 -13.39
N GLU A 220 -21.12 6.21 -13.49
CA GLU A 220 -22.44 5.69 -13.11
C GLU A 220 -23.46 5.97 -14.22
N SER A 221 -23.07 5.78 -15.48
CA SER A 221 -24.01 5.74 -16.62
C SER A 221 -23.36 5.25 -17.93
N SER A 222 -22.62 4.14 -17.92
CA SER A 222 -22.27 3.47 -19.20
C SER A 222 -22.12 1.97 -19.02
N LYS A 223 -23.26 1.27 -18.97
CA LYS A 223 -23.35 -0.18 -19.24
C LYS A 223 -23.01 -0.46 -20.70
N ILE A 224 -21.75 -0.30 -21.12
CA ILE A 224 -21.18 -0.87 -22.34
C ILE A 224 -19.70 -1.21 -22.04
N LYS A 225 -19.42 -2.50 -21.81
CA LYS A 225 -18.12 -3.21 -21.91
C LYS A 225 -16.84 -2.40 -21.58
N CYS A 226 -16.15 -2.84 -20.53
CA CYS A 226 -14.70 -2.86 -20.31
C CYS A 226 -13.83 -2.92 -21.61
N GLY A 227 -13.71 -1.82 -22.37
CA GLY A 227 -13.12 -1.84 -23.71
C GLY A 227 -11.64 -1.43 -23.71
N LYS A 228 -10.72 -2.39 -23.90
CA LYS A 228 -9.26 -2.18 -24.13
C LYS A 228 -8.60 -1.33 -23.04
N ILE A 229 -8.08 -1.85 -21.93
CA ILE A 229 -7.91 -1.07 -20.68
C ILE A 229 -7.34 0.39 -20.75
N PHE A 230 -6.55 0.81 -21.75
CA PHE A 230 -6.78 2.05 -22.57
C PHE A 230 -5.82 1.92 -23.79
N THR A 231 -6.13 0.92 -24.64
CA THR A 231 -5.40 0.40 -25.84
C THR A 231 -3.88 0.13 -25.72
N CYS A 232 -3.45 -0.63 -24.70
CA CYS A 232 -2.04 -0.84 -24.28
C CYS A 232 -1.42 0.35 -23.48
N TYR A 233 -2.26 1.28 -23.01
CA TYR A 233 -2.02 2.56 -22.28
C TYR A 233 -1.71 3.82 -23.14
N GLN A 234 -2.08 3.77 -24.43
CA GLN A 234 -1.96 4.79 -25.50
C GLN A 234 -0.51 5.24 -25.82
N VAL A 235 0.03 4.79 -26.98
CA VAL A 235 1.46 4.78 -27.47
C VAL A 235 2.38 6.00 -27.19
N ASN A 236 1.90 7.13 -26.70
CA ASN A 236 2.71 8.31 -26.38
C ASN A 236 1.98 9.23 -25.37
N LYS A 237 2.57 9.56 -24.22
CA LYS A 237 2.22 10.79 -23.46
C LYS A 237 3.54 11.49 -23.11
N ASN A 238 3.83 12.57 -23.83
CA ASN A 238 5.09 13.34 -23.89
C ASN A 238 5.62 13.97 -22.56
N ASN A 239 5.36 13.41 -21.37
CA ASN A 239 5.70 14.04 -20.07
C ASN A 239 6.54 13.16 -19.11
N PHE A 240 7.56 12.46 -19.60
CA PHE A 240 8.68 11.98 -18.74
C PHE A 240 9.98 12.78 -18.98
N ARG A 241 9.82 14.07 -19.33
CA ARG A 241 10.71 15.19 -18.97
C ARG A 241 9.88 16.01 -17.97
N ASP A 242 10.26 16.30 -16.73
CA ASP A 242 11.56 16.68 -16.22
C ASP A 242 11.79 16.17 -14.78
N SER A 243 12.77 15.29 -14.60
CA SER A 243 13.59 15.25 -13.38
C SER A 243 15.00 14.73 -13.66
N ALA A 244 15.49 15.02 -14.88
CA ALA A 244 16.91 15.02 -15.20
C ALA A 244 17.30 16.44 -15.57
N THR A 245 17.16 17.38 -14.64
CA THR A 245 17.93 18.62 -14.72
C THR A 245 19.38 18.31 -14.39
N SER A 246 20.23 18.64 -15.36
CA SER A 246 21.69 18.74 -15.32
C SER A 246 22.49 17.48 -15.65
N PRO A 247 23.01 17.36 -16.89
CA PRO A 247 24.37 16.91 -17.05
C PRO A 247 25.30 18.05 -16.60
N PHE A 248 26.11 17.74 -15.59
CA PHE A 248 27.34 18.44 -15.30
C PHE A 248 28.08 18.78 -16.61
N THR A 249 28.35 20.07 -16.80
CA THR A 249 29.39 20.56 -17.70
C THR A 249 30.74 19.96 -17.33
N ALA A 250 31.44 19.37 -18.29
CA ALA A 250 32.89 19.55 -18.49
C ALA A 250 33.40 18.76 -19.70
N LEU A 251 33.96 19.54 -20.64
CA LEU A 251 35.03 19.23 -21.62
C LEU A 251 34.72 18.25 -22.76
#